data_AF-A0A956VB78-F1
#
_entry.id   AF-A0A956VB78-F1
#
_cell.length_a   1.000
_cell.length_b   1.000
_cell.length_c   1.000
_cell.angle_alpha   90.00
_cell.angle_beta   90.00
_cell.angle_gamma   90.00
#
_symmetry.space_group_name_H-M   'P 1'
#
loop_
_entity.id
_entity.type
_entity.pdbx_description
1 polymer ?
#
loop_
_entity_poly.entity_id
_entity_poly.type
_entity_poly.pdbx_seq_one_letter_code
_entity_poly.pdbx_strand_id
1 'polypeptide(L)' 'MGHAIMCPLSYQATRLAEFEAYRVNGTPADCVVLGVHHWDKVDLVLSGINLGLSMGNN' A
#
# COMPACT_ATOMS: atom_id res chain seq x y z
N MET A 1 -1.07 4.22 -13.94
CA MET A 1 -1.48 4.88 -12.68
C MET A 1 -0.25 5.01 -11.80
N GLY A 2 0.64 5.96 -12.08
CA GLY A 2 1.99 5.97 -11.49
C GLY A 2 2.13 6.68 -10.14
N HIS A 3 1.21 7.58 -9.76
CA HIS A 3 1.38 8.49 -8.61
C HIS A 3 0.03 9.12 -8.14
N ALA A 4 -1.11 8.44 -8.35
CA ALA A 4 -2.40 9.02 -7.98
C ALA A 4 -2.69 8.82 -6.49
N ILE A 5 -3.19 9.87 -5.83
CA ILE A 5 -3.65 9.85 -4.43
C ILE A 5 -5.17 9.98 -4.46
N MET A 6 -5.89 9.08 -3.79
CA MET A 6 -7.35 9.05 -3.79
C MET A 6 -7.93 9.68 -2.51
N CYS A 7 -9.04 10.41 -2.61
CA CYS A 7 -9.79 10.95 -1.46
C CYS A 7 -11.31 10.90 -1.75
N PRO A 8 -12.16 10.42 -0.82
CA PRO A 8 -11.85 9.95 0.53
C PRO A 8 -11.24 8.54 0.57
N LEU A 9 -10.29 8.34 1.49
CA LEU A 9 -9.67 7.05 1.79
C LEU A 9 -10.40 6.33 2.92
N SER A 10 -10.57 5.03 2.74
CA SER A 10 -11.05 4.09 3.75
C SER A 10 -10.21 2.83 3.71
N TYR A 11 -10.02 2.22 4.87
CA TYR A 11 -9.35 0.93 5.00
C TYR A 11 -10.13 0.01 5.93
N GLN A 12 -10.02 -1.29 5.69
CA GLN A 12 -10.72 -2.33 6.43
C GLN A 12 -9.75 -3.45 6.80
N ALA A 13 -9.83 -3.93 8.04
CA ALA A 13 -9.05 -5.09 8.47
C ALA A 13 -9.40 -6.31 7.62
N THR A 14 -8.40 -7.09 7.24
CA THR A 14 -8.56 -8.29 6.44
C THR A 14 -7.71 -9.42 7.01
N ARG A 15 -8.16 -10.66 6.81
CA ARG A 15 -7.41 -11.83 7.27
C ARG A 15 -6.27 -12.13 6.30
N LEU A 16 -5.03 -12.05 6.78
CA LEU A 16 -3.84 -12.48 6.04
C LEU A 16 -2.93 -13.29 6.97
N ALA A 17 -3.12 -14.60 6.99
CA ALA A 17 -2.34 -15.53 7.81
C ALA A 17 -2.18 -15.00 9.26
N GLU A 18 -0.94 -14.89 9.75
CA GLU A 18 -0.58 -14.32 11.07
C GLU A 18 -0.30 -12.81 11.07
N PHE A 19 -0.48 -12.11 9.95
CA PHE A 19 -0.19 -10.68 9.83
C PHE A 19 -1.40 -9.80 10.09
N GLU A 20 -1.16 -8.68 10.77
CA GLU A 20 -2.10 -7.55 10.77
C GLU A 20 -2.12 -6.94 9.37
N ALA A 21 -3.29 -6.97 8.73
CA ALA A 21 -3.43 -6.57 7.34
C ALA A 21 -4.70 -5.76 7.10
N TYR A 22 -4.60 -4.81 6.18
CA TYR A 22 -5.69 -3.92 5.80
C TYR A 22 -5.84 -3.86 4.29
N ARG A 23 -7.09 -3.82 3.82
CA ARG A 23 -7.44 -3.48 2.44
C ARG A 23 -7.78 -2.00 2.37
N VAL A 24 -7.24 -1.31 1.38
CA VAL A 24 -7.42 0.13 1.18
C VAL A 24 -8.18 0.34 -0.13
N ASN A 25 -9.14 1.27 -0.15
CA ASN A 25 -9.90 1.64 -1.37
C ASN A 25 -9.15 2.65 -2.29
N GLY A 26 -7.81 2.67 -2.21
CA GLY A 26 -6.93 3.63 -2.88
C GLY A 26 -5.90 2.95 -3.76
N THR A 27 -4.90 3.72 -4.18
CA THR A 27 -3.78 3.25 -4.98
C THR A 27 -2.69 2.60 -4.12
N PRO A 28 -1.68 1.94 -4.72
CA PRO A 28 -0.53 1.47 -3.96
C PRO A 28 0.21 2.57 -3.16
N ALA A 29 0.19 3.82 -3.64
CA ALA A 29 0.77 4.94 -2.91
C ALA A 29 -0.07 5.29 -1.67
N ASP A 30 -1.39 5.23 -1.78
CA ASP A 30 -2.31 5.48 -0.66
C ASP A 30 -2.11 4.43 0.46
N CYS A 31 -1.82 3.18 0.11
CA CYS A 31 -1.46 2.14 1.10
C CYS A 31 -0.24 2.55 1.93
N VAL A 32 0.78 3.12 1.29
CA VAL A 32 2.01 3.57 1.98
C VAL A 32 1.71 4.79 2.86
N VAL A 33 0.95 5.76 2.35
CA VAL A 33 0.57 6.97 3.10
C VAL A 33 -0.21 6.60 4.36
N LEU A 34 -1.21 5.72 4.26
CA LEU A 34 -1.99 5.28 5.42
C LEU A 34 -1.13 4.55 6.46
N GLY A 35 -0.24 3.67 6.02
CA GLY A 35 0.67 2.96 6.93
C GLY A 35 1.59 3.91 7.68
N VAL A 36 2.27 4.81 6.95
CA VAL A 36 3.20 5.79 7.55
C VAL A 36 2.46 6.81 8.45
N HIS A 37 1.19 7.10 8.16
CA HIS A 37 0.41 8.00 9.00
C HIS A 37 -0.05 7.35 10.32
N HIS A 38 -0.30 6.04 10.33
CA HIS A 38 -0.84 5.33 11.49
C HIS A 38 0.23 4.70 12.39
N TRP A 39 1.37 4.29 11.85
CA TRP A 39 2.43 3.68 12.64
C TRP A 39 3.43 4.73 13.15
N ASP A 40 3.78 4.64 14.44
CA ASP A 40 4.73 5.56 15.08
C ASP A 40 6.11 5.57 14.40
N LYS A 41 6.53 4.44 13.84
CA LYS A 41 7.81 4.29 13.15
C LYS A 41 7.72 3.26 12.03
N VAL A 42 8.19 3.63 10.84
CA VAL A 42 8.34 2.75 9.68
C VAL A 42 9.78 2.82 9.19
N ASP A 43 10.52 1.72 9.33
CA ASP A 43 11.93 1.62 8.91
C ASP A 43 12.11 1.16 7.46
N LEU A 44 11.13 0.42 6.91
CA LEU A 44 11.19 -0.18 5.57
C LEU A 44 9.79 -0.40 4.99
N VAL A 45 9.63 -0.18 3.68
CA VAL A 45 8.42 -0.51 2.92
C VAL A 45 8.77 -1.50 1.81
N LEU A 46 8.09 -2.64 1.78
CA LEU A 46 8.22 -3.66 0.73
C LEU A 46 6.93 -3.71 -0.10
N SER A 47 7.04 -3.54 -1.42
CA SER A 47 5.90 -3.60 -2.35
C SER A 47 6.07 -4.78 -3.30
N GLY A 48 5.17 -5.77 -3.23
CA GLY A 48 5.24 -6.95 -4.09
C GLY A 48 4.58 -8.19 -3.48
N ILE A 49 4.82 -9.39 -4.05
CA ILE A 49 5.58 -9.67 -5.28
C ILE A 49 4.69 -9.38 -6.50
N ASN A 50 5.15 -8.53 -7.42
CA ASN A 50 4.39 -8.19 -8.62
C ASN A 50 4.37 -9.38 -9.60
N LEU A 51 3.19 -9.73 -10.09
CA LEU A 51 3.04 -10.71 -11.18
C LEU A 51 3.25 -9.98 -12.52
N GLY A 52 4.51 -9.75 -12.88
CA GLY A 52 4.91 -9.05 -14.10
C GLY A 52 6.26 -8.35 -13.96
N LEU A 53 6.92 -8.07 -15.09
CA LEU A 53 8.14 -7.28 -15.11
C LEU A 53 7.78 -5.80 -15.04
N SER A 54 8.31 -5.10 -14.03
CA SER A 54 8.23 -3.65 -13.92
C SER A 54 9.42 -2.94 -14.61
N MET A 55 10.00 -3.55 -15.64
CA MET A 55 11.19 -3.05 -16.34
C MET A 55 10.81 -2.32 -17.63
N GLY A 56 11.30 -1.09 -17.78
CA GLY A 56 11.07 -0.21 -18.93
C GLY A 56 10.67 1.21 -18.47
N ASN A 57 11.32 2.23 -19.02
CA ASN A 57 11.01 3.63 -18.76
C ASN A 57 11.13 4.42 -20.08
N ASN A 58 10.17 5.30 -20.39
CA ASN A 58 10.33 6.40 -21.34
C ASN A 58 10.86 7.61 -20.59
#